data_AF-A0A956Z3U4-F1
#
_entry.id   AF-A0A956Z3U4-F1
#
_cell.length_a   1.000
_cell.length_b   1.000
_cell.length_c   1.000
_cell.angle_alpha   90.00
_cell.angle_beta   90.00
_cell.angle_gamma   90.00
#
_symmetry.space_group_name_H-M   'P 1'
#
loop_
_entity.id
_entity.type
_entity.pdbx_description
1 polymer ?
#
loop_
_entity_poly.entity_id
_entity_poly.type
_entity_poly.pdbx_seq_one_letter_code
_entity_poly.pdbx_strand_id
1 'polypeptide(L)'
;MPSTIRVTVETSAAATGGLLYPALTVWMPMLDWLADTLLGRSLRLRYEEIRQRKPLYCLGTAYYINTQFRLQVIGDADGRSRWQRCLCTVEPDGLHLYPGVRKWDIHILFAWPSLRWFGRPSKYSSGTNEIWLHFEHGGQWHLLMLRTSQSAMQGFVRAMKEVATPELVKAYRRRRPYVHFEPTPAQCAEQNLYGAWTVDPQALTLYLTPLTLVELDGERVRRALALENIQQIEVMPRLDAPGEHGIVRFKIMHADEAITTAYTLREYVAFGAALSEAAKRSLEDPPIFYGKKKDEDE
;
A
#
# COMPACT_ATOMS: atom_id res chain seq x y z
N MET A 1 5.04 29.80 -3.47
CA MET A 1 3.65 29.41 -3.13
C MET A 1 3.47 27.97 -3.59
N PRO A 2 3.08 27.02 -2.73
CA PRO A 2 2.95 25.64 -3.16
C PRO A 2 1.62 25.49 -3.90
N SER A 3 1.69 25.31 -5.22
CA SER A 3 0.54 24.91 -6.02
C SER A 3 0.21 23.45 -5.69
N THR A 4 -0.90 23.25 -4.98
CA THR A 4 -1.58 21.97 -4.83
C THR A 4 -1.86 21.39 -6.22
N ILE A 5 -1.19 20.30 -6.59
CA ILE A 5 -1.46 19.59 -7.84
C ILE A 5 -2.66 18.68 -7.61
N ARG A 6 -3.77 18.98 -8.29
CA ARG A 6 -4.93 18.12 -8.43
C ARG A 6 -4.53 16.86 -9.20
N VAL A 7 -4.88 15.70 -8.67
CA VAL A 7 -4.83 14.43 -9.39
C VAL A 7 -6.02 14.39 -10.35
N THR A 8 -5.78 14.58 -11.63
CA THR A 8 -6.77 14.31 -12.68
C THR A 8 -6.34 13.04 -13.42
N VAL A 9 -7.10 11.95 -13.23
CA VAL A 9 -6.94 10.71 -13.98
C VAL A 9 -7.78 10.83 -15.26
N GLU A 10 -7.13 11.11 -16.38
CA GLU A 10 -7.81 11.02 -17.68
C GLU A 10 -7.82 9.56 -18.16
N THR A 11 -8.99 8.94 -18.09
CA THR A 11 -9.30 7.67 -18.75
C THR A 11 -9.63 7.93 -20.23
N SER A 12 -8.79 7.44 -21.15
CA SER A 12 -9.12 7.38 -22.57
C SER A 12 -9.67 5.98 -22.89
N ALA A 13 -10.96 5.91 -23.24
CA ALA A 13 -11.61 4.73 -23.78
C ALA A 13 -11.77 4.84 -25.31
N ALA A 14 -11.18 3.85 -25.99
CA ALA A 14 -11.51 3.18 -27.25
C ALA A 14 -12.25 3.91 -28.41
N ALA A 15 -11.51 4.02 -29.51
CA ALA A 15 -11.71 3.36 -30.81
C ALA A 15 -13.05 3.44 -31.57
N THR A 16 -12.95 3.98 -32.79
CA THR A 16 -13.64 3.59 -34.05
C THR A 16 -12.73 4.11 -35.16
N GLY A 17 -12.40 3.49 -36.28
CA GLY A 17 -12.68 2.23 -36.95
C GLY A 17 -12.01 2.34 -38.34
N GLY A 18 -11.70 1.21 -38.99
CA GLY A 18 -11.46 1.16 -40.44
C GLY A 18 -10.02 1.21 -40.93
N LEU A 19 -9.52 0.02 -41.32
CA LEU A 19 -8.63 -0.29 -42.45
C LEU A 19 -7.49 0.70 -42.76
N LEU A 20 -6.24 0.27 -42.49
CA LEU A 20 -5.11 0.27 -43.44
C LEU A 20 -3.78 -0.10 -42.71
N TYR A 21 -2.88 -0.74 -43.47
CA TYR A 21 -1.42 -0.85 -43.29
C TYR A 21 -0.80 -2.07 -42.56
N PRO A 22 -0.08 -2.96 -43.30
CA PRO A 22 0.94 -3.85 -42.73
C PRO A 22 2.27 -3.14 -42.44
N ALA A 23 2.32 -1.80 -42.53
CA ALA A 23 3.53 -1.01 -42.31
C ALA A 23 3.76 -0.60 -40.84
N LEU A 24 2.76 -0.72 -39.95
CA LEU A 24 2.86 -0.27 -38.56
C LEU A 24 3.67 -1.20 -37.64
N THR A 25 3.90 -2.45 -38.05
CA THR A 25 4.57 -3.47 -37.23
C THR A 25 6.08 -3.24 -37.05
N VAL A 26 6.71 -2.49 -37.95
CA VAL A 26 8.17 -2.21 -37.93
C VAL A 26 8.49 -0.87 -37.24
N TRP A 27 7.54 0.06 -37.17
CA TRP A 27 7.76 1.39 -36.56
C TRP A 27 7.42 1.42 -35.06
N MET A 28 6.57 0.52 -34.56
CA MET A 28 6.27 0.43 -33.12
C MET A 28 7.52 0.20 -32.25
N PRO A 29 8.43 -0.75 -32.55
CA PRO A 29 9.65 -0.94 -31.75
C PRO A 29 10.57 0.29 -31.74
N MET A 30 10.64 1.02 -32.86
CA MET A 30 11.48 2.21 -32.98
C MET A 30 10.87 3.41 -32.24
N LEU A 31 9.55 3.58 -32.27
CA LEU A 31 8.83 4.60 -31.52
C LEU A 31 8.84 4.32 -30.02
N ASP A 32 8.72 3.05 -29.61
CA ASP A 32 8.87 2.61 -28.22
C ASP A 32 10.31 2.83 -27.74
N TRP A 33 11.31 2.51 -28.56
CA TRP A 33 12.72 2.80 -28.26
C TRP A 33 12.99 4.30 -28.15
N LEU A 34 12.45 5.14 -29.04
CA LEU A 34 12.56 6.59 -28.96
C LEU A 34 11.85 7.15 -27.73
N ALA A 35 10.66 6.65 -27.40
CA ALA A 35 9.93 7.03 -26.20
C ALA A 35 10.71 6.64 -24.93
N ASP A 36 11.25 5.43 -24.86
CA ASP A 36 12.11 4.97 -23.77
C ASP A 36 13.40 5.78 -23.66
N THR A 37 14.00 6.16 -24.78
CA THR A 37 15.21 7.00 -24.80
C THR A 37 14.91 8.43 -24.32
N LEU A 38 13.79 9.00 -24.73
CA LEU A 38 13.36 10.34 -24.29
C LEU A 38 12.92 10.37 -22.83
N LEU A 39 12.20 9.35 -22.36
CA LEU A 39 11.81 9.19 -20.95
C LEU A 39 13.03 8.89 -20.06
N GLY A 40 14.00 8.13 -20.56
CA GLY A 40 15.28 7.93 -19.88
C GLY A 40 16.09 9.22 -19.74
N ARG A 41 16.12 10.06 -20.79
CA ARG A 41 16.75 11.38 -20.73
C ARG A 41 16.06 12.32 -19.72
N SER A 42 14.73 12.34 -19.68
CA SER A 42 14.01 13.22 -18.74
C SER A 42 14.27 12.83 -17.29
N LEU A 43 14.20 11.53 -16.96
CA LEU A 43 14.52 11.07 -15.62
C LEU A 43 16.00 11.25 -15.27
N ARG A 44 16.93 11.12 -16.23
CA ARG A 44 18.35 11.39 -16.00
C ARG A 44 18.60 12.84 -15.58
N LEU A 45 17.99 13.80 -16.27
CA LEU A 45 18.11 15.21 -15.92
C LEU A 45 17.46 15.49 -14.54
N ARG A 46 16.31 14.87 -14.22
CA ARG A 46 15.74 14.94 -12.85
C ARG A 46 16.68 14.36 -11.80
N TYR A 47 17.36 13.25 -12.11
CA TYR A 47 18.32 12.65 -11.17
C TYR A 47 19.46 13.63 -10.83
N GLU A 48 19.96 14.38 -11.81
CA GLU A 48 21.00 15.39 -11.58
C GLU A 48 20.51 16.52 -10.66
N GLU A 49 19.29 17.02 -10.85
CA GLU A 49 18.67 18.01 -9.95
C GLU A 49 18.44 17.46 -8.54
N ILE A 50 17.88 16.24 -8.45
CA ILE A 50 17.63 15.54 -7.18
C ILE A 50 18.95 15.34 -6.42
N ARG A 51 20.02 14.94 -7.12
CA ARG A 51 21.32 14.72 -6.51
C ARG A 51 21.87 15.99 -5.82
N GLN A 52 21.57 17.18 -6.37
CA GLN A 52 21.96 18.44 -5.74
C GLN A 52 21.25 18.67 -4.39
N ARG A 53 20.04 18.13 -4.22
CA ARG A 53 19.27 18.20 -2.95
C ARG A 53 19.80 17.27 -1.86
N LYS A 54 20.68 16.32 -2.21
CA LYS A 54 21.28 15.33 -1.31
C LYS A 54 20.23 14.54 -0.51
N PRO A 55 19.33 13.79 -1.17
CA PRO A 55 18.37 12.93 -0.47
C PRO A 55 19.11 11.87 0.37
N LEU A 56 18.45 11.37 1.43
CA LEU A 56 18.96 10.26 2.23
C LEU A 56 19.19 9.02 1.35
N TYR A 57 18.29 8.79 0.40
CA TYR A 57 18.42 7.72 -0.58
C TYR A 57 17.68 8.01 -1.88
N CYS A 58 18.21 7.52 -3.00
CA CYS A 58 17.58 7.61 -4.31
C CYS A 58 17.48 6.23 -4.95
N LEU A 59 16.26 5.80 -5.22
CA LEU A 59 15.94 4.61 -6.00
C LEU A 59 15.94 4.95 -7.50
N GLY A 60 16.85 4.30 -8.22
CA GLY A 60 17.14 4.58 -9.63
C GLY A 60 18.38 5.47 -9.75
N THR A 61 19.17 5.22 -10.79
CA THR A 61 20.36 6.01 -11.12
C THR A 61 20.20 6.67 -12.48
N ALA A 62 21.03 7.66 -12.78
CA ALA A 62 21.10 8.31 -14.09
C ALA A 62 21.23 7.34 -15.29
N TYR A 63 21.73 6.13 -15.05
CA TYR A 63 22.07 5.16 -16.10
C TYR A 63 21.15 3.93 -16.13
N TYR A 64 20.52 3.59 -14.99
CA TYR A 64 19.67 2.40 -14.88
C TYR A 64 18.45 2.67 -14.00
N ILE A 65 17.33 3.01 -14.62
CA ILE A 65 16.04 3.21 -13.93
C ILE A 65 15.21 1.95 -14.12
N ASN A 66 15.53 0.95 -13.29
CA ASN A 66 14.76 -0.29 -13.19
C ASN A 66 13.72 -0.22 -12.07
N THR A 67 13.58 0.93 -11.42
CA THR A 67 12.56 1.14 -10.39
C THR A 67 11.21 1.39 -11.06
N GLN A 68 10.23 0.58 -10.68
CA GLN A 68 8.85 0.74 -11.08
C GLN A 68 7.99 0.98 -9.85
N PHE A 69 6.93 1.75 -10.02
CA PHE A 69 5.91 1.95 -9.00
C PHE A 69 4.53 1.65 -9.54
N ARG A 70 3.63 1.34 -8.61
CA ARG A 70 2.19 1.27 -8.81
C ARG A 70 1.55 1.93 -7.59
N LEU A 71 0.68 2.91 -7.83
CA LEU A 71 -0.02 3.63 -6.78
C LEU A 71 -1.51 3.33 -6.88
N GLN A 72 -2.13 2.88 -5.81
CA GLN A 72 -3.56 2.57 -5.75
C GLN A 72 -4.21 3.37 -4.63
N VAL A 73 -5.37 3.95 -4.90
CA VAL A 73 -6.29 4.44 -3.86
C VAL A 73 -7.19 3.28 -3.48
N ILE A 74 -7.21 2.92 -2.20
CA ILE A 74 -8.05 1.82 -1.73
C ILE A 74 -9.49 2.33 -1.59
N GLY A 75 -10.45 1.56 -2.09
CA GLY A 75 -11.86 1.96 -2.18
C GLY A 75 -12.24 2.58 -3.53
N ASP A 76 -11.27 2.86 -4.40
CA ASP A 76 -11.51 3.23 -5.80
C ASP A 76 -11.82 1.97 -6.63
N ALA A 77 -13.08 1.83 -7.05
CA ALA A 77 -13.55 0.70 -7.84
C ALA A 77 -12.96 0.66 -9.26
N ASP A 78 -12.59 1.82 -9.80
CA ASP A 78 -12.07 1.99 -11.16
C ASP A 78 -10.53 2.11 -11.20
N GLY A 79 -9.90 2.18 -10.02
CA GLY A 79 -8.49 2.48 -9.75
C GLY A 79 -7.45 1.46 -10.23
N ARG A 80 -7.53 1.04 -11.50
CA ARG A 80 -6.51 0.22 -12.15
C ARG A 80 -5.29 1.06 -12.46
N SER A 81 -4.37 1.17 -11.51
CA SER A 81 -3.03 1.68 -11.81
C SER A 81 -2.19 0.60 -12.50
N ARG A 82 -1.38 1.02 -13.48
CA ARG A 82 -0.37 0.16 -14.12
C ARG A 82 0.99 0.42 -13.49
N TRP A 83 1.89 -0.55 -13.61
CA TRP A 83 3.30 -0.33 -13.29
C TRP A 83 3.89 0.73 -14.20
N GLN A 84 4.57 1.71 -13.62
CA GLN A 84 5.25 2.79 -14.34
C GLN A 84 6.68 2.93 -13.82
N ARG A 85 7.62 3.30 -14.69
CA ARG A 85 8.98 3.63 -14.24
C ARG A 85 8.96 4.91 -13.41
N CYS A 86 9.81 5.01 -12.41
CA CYS A 86 9.98 6.25 -11.64
C CYS A 86 11.39 6.39 -11.08
N LEU A 87 11.75 7.63 -10.74
CA LEU A 87 12.70 7.88 -9.66
C LEU A 87 11.94 8.05 -8.36
N CYS A 88 12.52 7.54 -7.28
CA CYS A 88 11.94 7.65 -5.94
C CYS A 88 13.03 8.09 -4.97
N THR A 89 12.77 9.12 -4.16
CA THR A 89 13.73 9.62 -3.18
C THR A 89 13.13 9.59 -1.78
N VAL A 90 14.01 9.27 -0.83
CA VAL A 90 13.76 9.38 0.60
C VAL A 90 14.42 10.69 1.04
N GLU A 91 13.61 11.68 1.36
CA GLU A 91 14.03 13.01 1.82
C GLU A 91 13.54 13.23 3.26
N PRO A 92 14.03 14.23 4.00
CA PRO A 92 13.62 14.45 5.40
C PRO A 92 12.13 14.76 5.59
N ASP A 93 11.48 15.36 4.59
CA ASP A 93 10.07 15.75 4.60
C ASP A 93 9.12 14.65 4.10
N GLY A 94 9.57 13.79 3.20
CA GLY A 94 8.75 12.69 2.70
C GLY A 94 9.39 11.79 1.66
N LEU A 95 8.55 10.92 1.12
CA LEU A 95 8.85 10.10 -0.05
C LEU A 95 8.41 10.86 -1.31
N HIS A 96 9.36 11.17 -2.19
CA HIS A 96 9.07 11.83 -3.46
C HIS A 96 9.12 10.80 -4.57
N LEU A 97 8.06 10.75 -5.37
CA LEU A 97 7.99 9.95 -6.59
C LEU A 97 7.97 10.88 -7.80
N TYR A 98 8.83 10.56 -8.75
CA TYR A 98 8.95 11.25 -10.02
C TYR A 98 8.64 10.23 -11.12
N PRO A 99 7.39 10.17 -11.60
CA PRO A 99 7.00 9.24 -12.64
C PRO A 99 7.80 9.49 -13.93
N GLY A 100 8.12 8.41 -14.65
CA GLY A 100 8.73 8.43 -15.98
C GLY A 100 7.74 8.88 -17.04
N VAL A 101 7.25 10.11 -16.93
CA VAL A 101 6.32 10.76 -17.85
C VAL A 101 6.97 12.00 -18.46
N ARG A 102 6.52 12.38 -19.66
CA ARG A 102 7.05 13.57 -20.36
C ARG A 102 6.74 14.88 -19.62
N LYS A 103 5.68 14.90 -18.81
CA LYS A 103 5.24 16.04 -18.00
C LYS A 103 6.14 16.17 -16.77
N TRP A 104 7.01 17.17 -16.79
CA TRP A 104 8.07 17.39 -15.80
C TRP A 104 7.57 17.82 -14.41
N ASP A 105 6.40 18.45 -14.39
CA ASP A 105 5.66 18.94 -13.25
C ASP A 105 5.00 17.84 -12.41
N ILE A 106 4.85 16.63 -12.96
CA ILE A 106 4.28 15.52 -12.19
C ILE A 106 5.29 15.03 -11.15
N HIS A 107 4.93 15.28 -9.90
CA HIS A 107 5.64 14.91 -8.69
C HIS A 107 4.60 14.51 -7.64
N ILE A 108 4.79 13.35 -7.01
CA ILE A 108 3.93 12.86 -5.93
C ILE A 108 4.76 12.88 -4.65
N LEU A 109 4.23 13.51 -3.60
CA LEU A 109 4.85 13.60 -2.28
C LEU A 109 3.97 12.91 -1.25
N PHE A 110 4.54 11.95 -0.53
CA PHE A 110 3.96 11.42 0.70
C PHE A 110 4.80 11.84 1.89
N ALA A 111 4.26 12.73 2.73
CA ALA A 111 4.94 13.15 3.95
C ALA A 111 5.10 11.98 4.93
N TRP A 112 6.20 11.90 5.68
CA TRP A 112 6.38 10.78 6.63
C TRP A 112 5.28 10.62 7.67
N PRO A 113 4.65 11.68 8.21
CA PRO A 113 3.53 11.53 9.12
C PRO A 113 2.30 10.84 8.52
N SER A 114 2.18 10.74 7.19
CA SER A 114 1.11 9.97 6.55
C SER A 114 1.43 8.49 6.42
N LEU A 115 2.68 8.05 6.66
CA LEU A 115 3.06 6.64 6.58
C LEU A 115 2.36 5.85 7.69
N ARG A 116 1.66 4.78 7.30
CA ARG A 116 0.93 3.90 8.22
C ARG A 116 1.53 2.52 8.32
N TRP A 117 2.19 2.06 7.25
CA TRP A 117 2.90 0.80 7.27
C TRP A 117 3.85 0.70 6.08
N PHE A 118 4.93 -0.08 6.22
CA PHE A 118 5.72 -0.53 5.08
C PHE A 118 6.27 -1.94 5.30
N GLY A 119 6.40 -2.71 4.22
CA GLY A 119 6.92 -4.06 4.31
C GLY A 119 7.02 -4.77 2.99
N ARG A 120 7.80 -5.84 2.97
CA ARG A 120 8.00 -6.67 1.77
C ARG A 120 7.10 -7.90 1.83
N PRO A 121 6.18 -8.10 0.87
CA PRO A 121 5.26 -9.25 0.90
C PRO A 121 6.01 -10.59 0.87
N SER A 122 7.15 -10.65 0.17
CA SER A 122 8.00 -11.84 0.02
C SER A 122 9.43 -11.62 0.53
N LYS A 123 10.19 -12.72 0.72
CA LYS A 123 11.63 -12.66 1.01
C LYS A 123 12.40 -12.13 -0.21
N TYR A 124 13.64 -11.68 0.00
CA TYR A 124 14.47 -11.24 -1.11
C TYR A 124 14.66 -12.38 -2.12
N SER A 125 14.56 -12.04 -3.40
CA SER A 125 14.98 -12.88 -4.52
C SER A 125 16.10 -12.18 -5.30
N SER A 126 16.82 -12.94 -6.12
CA SER A 126 17.85 -12.39 -7.01
C SER A 126 17.29 -11.54 -8.15
N GLY A 127 15.98 -11.63 -8.42
CA GLY A 127 15.30 -10.87 -9.46
C GLY A 127 14.73 -9.54 -8.95
N THR A 128 13.53 -9.22 -9.42
CA THR A 128 12.80 -8.03 -8.99
C THR A 128 12.18 -8.25 -7.62
N ASN A 129 12.45 -7.32 -6.71
CA ASN A 129 11.95 -7.32 -5.35
C ASN A 129 10.89 -6.25 -5.18
N GLU A 130 9.88 -6.54 -4.37
CA GLU A 130 8.73 -5.67 -4.14
C GLU A 130 8.65 -5.22 -2.68
N ILE A 131 8.22 -3.99 -2.47
CA ILE A 131 7.87 -3.43 -1.16
C ILE A 131 6.58 -2.64 -1.28
N TRP A 132 5.76 -2.74 -0.25
CA TRP A 132 4.48 -2.07 -0.12
C TRP A 132 4.61 -0.99 0.95
N LEU A 133 4.01 0.17 0.70
CA LEU A 133 3.92 1.29 1.63
C LEU A 133 2.46 1.74 1.66
N HIS A 134 1.89 1.83 2.86
CA HIS A 134 0.57 2.36 3.10
C HIS A 134 0.67 3.78 3.62
N PHE A 135 -0.07 4.69 3.00
CA PHE A 135 -0.18 6.07 3.42
C PHE A 135 -1.64 6.46 3.62
N GLU A 136 -1.90 7.26 4.64
CA GLU A 136 -3.17 7.94 4.81
C GLU A 136 -2.98 9.42 4.47
N HIS A 137 -3.45 9.85 3.30
CA HIS A 137 -3.22 11.20 2.79
C HIS A 137 -4.52 11.78 2.23
N GLY A 138 -4.84 13.02 2.58
CA GLY A 138 -6.05 13.69 2.08
C GLY A 138 -7.36 12.98 2.46
N GLY A 139 -7.38 12.20 3.56
CA GLY A 139 -8.52 11.38 3.95
C GLY A 139 -8.71 10.11 3.10
N GLN A 140 -7.73 9.74 2.29
CA GLN A 140 -7.72 8.52 1.48
C GLN A 140 -6.62 7.56 1.92
N TRP A 141 -6.82 6.27 1.70
CA TRP A 141 -5.80 5.26 1.93
C TRP A 141 -5.09 4.90 0.63
N HIS A 142 -3.79 5.18 0.55
CA HIS A 142 -2.96 4.88 -0.61
C HIS A 142 -2.08 3.66 -0.35
N LEU A 143 -2.06 2.74 -1.31
CA LEU A 143 -1.06 1.68 -1.38
C LEU A 143 -0.07 2.00 -2.50
N LEU A 144 1.17 2.30 -2.11
CA LEU A 144 2.30 2.43 -3.01
C LEU A 144 3.08 1.11 -3.03
N MET A 145 3.15 0.49 -4.20
CA MET A 145 4.00 -0.67 -4.45
C MET A 145 5.23 -0.24 -5.25
N LEU A 146 6.42 -0.60 -4.80
CA LEU A 146 7.68 -0.33 -5.48
C LEU A 146 8.39 -1.64 -5.85
N ARG A 147 8.89 -1.71 -7.09
CA ARG A 147 9.67 -2.82 -7.62
C ARG A 147 11.05 -2.35 -8.04
N THR A 148 12.10 -3.03 -7.56
CA THR A 148 13.49 -2.74 -7.96
C THR A 148 14.40 -3.94 -7.72
N SER A 149 15.69 -3.83 -8.02
CA SER A 149 16.68 -4.88 -7.77
C SER A 149 16.91 -5.12 -6.28
N GLN A 150 17.46 -6.29 -5.93
CA GLN A 150 17.72 -6.64 -4.53
C GLN A 150 18.59 -5.61 -3.79
N SER A 151 19.71 -5.18 -4.40
CA SER A 151 20.64 -4.22 -3.77
C SER A 151 20.00 -2.86 -3.55
N ALA A 152 19.26 -2.36 -4.54
CA ALA A 152 18.52 -1.11 -4.43
C ALA A 152 17.42 -1.19 -3.37
N MET A 153 16.69 -2.31 -3.31
CA MET A 153 15.66 -2.53 -2.29
C MET A 153 16.26 -2.57 -0.88
N GLN A 154 17.43 -3.19 -0.70
CA GLN A 154 18.11 -3.21 0.59
C GLN A 154 18.54 -1.81 1.05
N GLY A 155 19.10 -0.99 0.14
CA GLY A 155 19.44 0.39 0.43
C GLY A 155 18.21 1.23 0.78
N PHE A 156 17.12 1.08 0.02
CA PHE A 156 15.85 1.74 0.31
C PHE A 156 15.29 1.38 1.67
N VAL A 157 15.26 0.09 2.02
CA VAL A 157 14.82 -0.36 3.35
C VAL A 157 15.68 0.21 4.47
N ARG A 158 17.00 0.39 4.26
CA ARG A 158 17.87 1.02 5.26
C ARG A 158 17.48 2.48 5.47
N ALA A 159 17.35 3.24 4.39
CA ALA A 159 16.92 4.64 4.46
C ALA A 159 15.52 4.80 5.07
N MET A 160 14.56 3.94 4.70
CA MET A 160 13.23 3.92 5.30
C MET A 160 13.26 3.71 6.82
N LYS A 161 14.20 2.90 7.34
CA LYS A 161 14.34 2.69 8.79
C LYS A 161 14.93 3.89 9.52
N GLU A 162 15.58 4.81 8.83
CA GLU A 162 16.10 6.06 9.42
C GLU A 162 14.99 7.10 9.58
N VAL A 163 13.99 7.10 8.70
CA VAL A 163 12.87 8.07 8.71
C VAL A 163 11.58 7.54 9.33
N ALA A 164 11.37 6.21 9.34
CA ALA A 164 10.16 5.61 9.89
C ALA A 164 10.18 5.59 11.43
N THR A 165 9.00 5.64 12.05
CA THR A 165 8.88 5.56 13.50
C THR A 165 9.38 4.21 14.03
N PRO A 166 9.84 4.12 15.29
CA PRO A 166 10.28 2.87 15.90
C PRO A 166 9.23 1.74 15.80
N GLU A 167 7.94 2.09 15.92
CA GLU A 167 6.81 1.16 15.86
C GLU A 167 6.69 0.54 14.46
N LEU A 168 6.84 1.35 13.40
CA LEU A 168 6.85 0.85 12.02
C LEU A 168 8.07 -0.03 11.73
N VAL A 169 9.24 0.33 12.28
CA VAL A 169 10.44 -0.50 12.16
C VAL A 169 10.28 -1.83 12.91
N LYS A 170 9.66 -1.81 14.10
CA LYS A 170 9.31 -3.02 14.87
C LYS A 170 8.38 -3.91 14.05
N ALA A 171 7.31 -3.34 13.51
CA ALA A 171 6.35 -4.04 12.67
C ALA A 171 7.01 -4.65 11.42
N TYR A 172 7.90 -3.92 10.75
CA TYR A 172 8.67 -4.43 9.62
C TYR A 172 9.50 -5.67 9.99
N ARG A 173 10.04 -5.75 11.21
CA ARG A 173 10.89 -6.87 11.65
C ARG A 173 10.11 -8.12 12.07
N ARG A 174 8.78 -8.05 12.18
CA ARG A 174 7.93 -9.19 12.54
C ARG A 174 7.99 -10.31 11.51
N ARG A 175 7.54 -11.49 11.94
CA ARG A 175 7.53 -12.69 11.11
C ARG A 175 6.58 -12.54 9.91
N ARG A 176 7.10 -12.91 8.74
CA ARG A 176 6.36 -12.97 7.46
C ARG A 176 5.64 -14.30 7.27
N PRO A 177 4.62 -14.38 6.40
CA PRO A 177 4.06 -13.31 5.55
C PRO A 177 3.24 -12.29 6.33
N TYR A 178 3.31 -11.00 6.01
CA TYR A 178 2.46 -10.02 6.70
C TYR A 178 0.99 -10.23 6.30
N VAL A 179 0.09 -10.18 7.28
CA VAL A 179 -1.33 -10.45 7.05
C VAL A 179 -1.98 -9.23 6.42
N HIS A 180 -2.51 -9.41 5.22
CA HIS A 180 -3.36 -8.46 4.53
C HIS A 180 -4.65 -9.17 4.16
N PHE A 181 -5.73 -8.40 4.02
CA PHE A 181 -6.97 -8.86 3.41
C PHE A 181 -7.42 -7.81 2.41
N GLU A 182 -7.70 -8.24 1.19
CA GLU A 182 -8.11 -7.34 0.10
C GLU A 182 -9.37 -6.54 0.47
N PRO A 183 -9.59 -5.36 -0.13
CA PRO A 183 -10.76 -4.55 0.16
C PRO A 183 -12.04 -5.35 -0.04
N THR A 184 -12.84 -5.50 1.02
CA THR A 184 -14.05 -6.33 1.00
C THR A 184 -15.28 -5.51 1.39
N PRO A 185 -16.39 -5.63 0.64
CA PRO A 185 -17.65 -4.99 1.02
C PRO A 185 -18.14 -5.52 2.36
N ALA A 186 -18.59 -4.59 3.21
CA ALA A 186 -19.20 -4.90 4.49
C ALA A 186 -20.29 -3.88 4.82
N GLN A 187 -21.07 -4.16 5.87
CA GLN A 187 -22.03 -3.23 6.44
C GLN A 187 -21.93 -3.30 7.96
N CYS A 188 -22.13 -2.17 8.64
CA CYS A 188 -22.20 -2.17 10.10
C CYS A 188 -23.36 -3.05 10.57
N ALA A 189 -23.16 -3.76 11.68
CA ALA A 189 -24.20 -4.58 12.27
C ALA A 189 -24.25 -4.35 13.79
N GLU A 190 -25.46 -4.33 14.34
CA GLU A 190 -25.71 -4.22 15.77
C GLU A 190 -26.62 -5.35 16.23
N GLN A 191 -26.31 -5.92 17.39
CA GLN A 191 -27.14 -6.96 18.00
C GLN A 191 -28.09 -6.31 19.00
N ASN A 192 -29.38 -6.54 18.84
CA ASN A 192 -30.38 -6.05 19.79
C ASN A 192 -30.46 -6.93 21.06
N LEU A 193 -31.27 -6.50 22.03
CA LEU A 193 -31.46 -7.21 23.32
C LEU A 193 -31.98 -8.64 23.19
N TYR A 194 -32.63 -8.98 22.07
CA TYR A 194 -33.16 -10.31 21.78
C TYR A 194 -32.19 -11.17 20.96
N GLY A 195 -30.99 -10.67 20.67
CA GLY A 195 -29.95 -11.39 19.93
C GLY A 195 -30.08 -11.28 18.40
N ALA A 196 -31.08 -10.57 17.87
CA ALA A 196 -31.25 -10.38 16.43
C ALA A 196 -30.36 -9.26 15.90
N TRP A 197 -29.89 -9.41 14.65
CA TRP A 197 -28.97 -8.49 14.02
C TRP A 197 -29.70 -7.45 13.18
N THR A 198 -29.43 -6.18 13.47
CA THR A 198 -29.81 -5.06 12.61
C THR A 198 -28.59 -4.68 11.78
N VAL A 199 -28.75 -4.64 10.46
CA VAL A 199 -27.68 -4.29 9.52
C VAL A 199 -27.94 -2.89 8.99
N ASP A 200 -26.93 -2.03 9.05
CA ASP A 200 -26.96 -0.70 8.47
C ASP A 200 -27.04 -0.82 6.93
N PRO A 201 -28.02 -0.18 6.27
CA PRO A 201 -28.11 -0.20 4.81
C PRO A 201 -26.89 0.45 4.13
N GLN A 202 -26.12 1.31 4.81
CA GLN A 202 -24.94 1.92 4.24
C GLN A 202 -23.81 0.89 4.06
N ALA A 203 -23.45 0.63 2.80
CA ALA A 203 -22.29 -0.18 2.47
C ALA A 203 -20.98 0.57 2.75
N LEU A 204 -19.99 -0.16 3.25
CA LEU A 204 -18.63 0.29 3.46
C LEU A 204 -17.65 -0.75 2.94
N THR A 205 -16.38 -0.40 2.89
CA THR A 205 -15.30 -1.34 2.55
C THR A 205 -14.36 -1.50 3.73
N LEU A 206 -14.08 -2.75 4.10
CA LEU A 206 -13.04 -3.09 5.08
C LEU A 206 -11.76 -3.46 4.34
N TYR A 207 -10.64 -2.90 4.77
CA TYR A 207 -9.31 -3.24 4.27
C TYR A 207 -8.38 -3.56 5.44
N LEU A 208 -7.78 -4.75 5.42
CA LEU A 208 -6.88 -5.19 6.49
C LEU A 208 -5.43 -5.06 6.05
N THR A 209 -4.68 -4.29 6.82
CA THR A 209 -3.22 -4.20 6.73
C THR A 209 -2.57 -4.81 7.97
N PRO A 210 -1.24 -4.98 8.02
CA PRO A 210 -0.60 -5.69 9.13
C PRO A 210 -0.63 -4.95 10.48
N LEU A 211 -1.00 -3.67 10.48
CA LEU A 211 -1.12 -2.87 11.71
C LEU A 211 -2.49 -2.19 11.87
N THR A 212 -3.28 -2.12 10.81
CA THR A 212 -4.50 -1.32 10.80
C THR A 212 -5.64 -2.07 10.09
N LEU A 213 -6.81 -2.08 10.72
CA LEU A 213 -8.07 -2.32 10.05
C LEU A 213 -8.65 -0.97 9.60
N VAL A 214 -8.82 -0.79 8.29
CA VAL A 214 -9.30 0.46 7.70
C VAL A 214 -10.74 0.29 7.25
N GLU A 215 -11.58 1.23 7.66
CA GLU A 215 -12.97 1.36 7.24
C GLU A 215 -13.08 2.49 6.23
N LEU A 216 -13.66 2.20 5.07
CA LEU A 216 -13.74 3.09 3.94
C LEU A 216 -15.19 3.33 3.53
N ASP A 217 -15.54 4.58 3.26
CA ASP A 217 -16.77 5.00 2.58
C ASP A 217 -16.38 5.50 1.17
N GLY A 218 -16.53 4.62 0.17
CA GLY A 218 -15.87 4.78 -1.12
C GLY A 218 -14.35 4.87 -0.95
N GLU A 219 -13.74 5.94 -1.44
CA GLU A 219 -12.29 6.20 -1.32
C GLU A 219 -11.88 6.86 0.01
N ARG A 220 -12.85 7.28 0.83
CA ARG A 220 -12.57 8.05 2.04
C ARG A 220 -12.41 7.13 3.24
N VAL A 221 -11.36 7.35 3.99
CA VAL A 221 -11.14 6.71 5.29
C VAL A 221 -12.18 7.27 6.28
N ARG A 222 -13.07 6.40 6.73
CA ARG A 222 -14.02 6.68 7.82
C ARG A 222 -13.34 6.49 9.17
N ARG A 223 -12.63 5.37 9.33
CA ARG A 223 -11.86 5.04 10.54
C ARG A 223 -10.64 4.18 10.18
N ALA A 224 -9.58 4.36 10.95
CA ALA A 224 -8.38 3.52 10.91
C ALA A 224 -8.12 2.98 12.32
N LEU A 225 -8.36 1.69 12.52
CA LEU A 225 -8.29 1.04 13.82
C LEU A 225 -6.95 0.31 13.97
N ALA A 226 -6.15 0.71 14.95
CA ALA A 226 -4.90 0.02 15.27
C ALA A 226 -5.19 -1.40 15.77
N LEU A 227 -4.56 -2.40 15.16
CA LEU A 227 -4.86 -3.81 15.45
C LEU A 227 -4.47 -4.25 16.86
N GLU A 228 -3.52 -3.56 17.49
CA GLU A 228 -3.12 -3.82 18.88
C GLU A 228 -4.25 -3.52 19.89
N ASN A 229 -5.22 -2.70 19.48
CA ASN A 229 -6.39 -2.35 20.29
C ASN A 229 -7.59 -3.26 20.00
N ILE A 230 -7.51 -4.17 19.03
CA ILE A 230 -8.63 -5.06 18.67
C ILE A 230 -8.51 -6.38 19.44
N GLN A 231 -9.57 -6.72 20.17
CA GLN A 231 -9.65 -7.92 21.01
C GLN A 231 -11.00 -8.63 20.84
N GLN A 232 -11.12 -9.84 21.41
CA GLN A 232 -12.38 -10.63 21.43
C GLN A 232 -13.03 -10.74 20.05
N ILE A 233 -12.26 -11.15 19.06
CA ILE A 233 -12.73 -11.33 17.68
C ILE A 233 -13.57 -12.60 17.62
N GLU A 234 -14.79 -12.44 17.16
CA GLU A 234 -15.79 -13.50 17.04
C GLU A 234 -16.36 -13.51 15.63
N VAL A 235 -16.62 -14.71 15.14
CA VAL A 235 -17.10 -14.96 13.78
C VAL A 235 -18.30 -15.87 13.90
N MET A 236 -19.43 -15.49 13.33
CA MET A 236 -20.67 -16.27 13.45
C MET A 236 -21.58 -16.16 12.21
N PRO A 237 -22.26 -17.25 11.83
CA PRO A 237 -23.33 -17.16 10.85
C PRO A 237 -24.55 -16.43 11.44
N ARG A 238 -25.35 -15.81 10.58
CA ARG A 238 -26.62 -15.19 10.98
C ARG A 238 -27.70 -16.25 11.11
N LEU A 239 -28.02 -16.62 12.35
CA LEU A 239 -29.10 -17.58 12.65
C LEU A 239 -30.49 -16.98 12.40
N ASP A 240 -30.61 -15.66 12.54
CA ASP A 240 -31.82 -14.87 12.27
C ASP A 240 -32.13 -14.77 10.77
N ALA A 241 -31.11 -14.86 9.91
CA ALA A 241 -31.25 -14.82 8.46
C ALA A 241 -30.30 -15.83 7.77
N PRO A 242 -30.63 -17.14 7.79
CA PRO A 242 -29.79 -18.16 7.17
C PRO A 242 -29.68 -17.94 5.66
N GLY A 243 -28.46 -17.77 5.16
CA GLY A 243 -28.18 -17.49 3.74
C GLY A 243 -27.67 -16.07 3.47
N GLU A 244 -27.85 -15.16 4.43
CA GLU A 244 -27.23 -13.84 4.39
C GLU A 244 -25.75 -13.87 4.78
N HIS A 245 -25.07 -12.75 4.53
CA HIS A 245 -23.69 -12.53 4.95
C HIS A 245 -23.50 -12.77 6.47
N GLY A 246 -22.40 -13.42 6.85
CA GLY A 246 -22.08 -13.69 8.26
C GLY A 246 -21.55 -12.46 9.00
N ILE A 247 -21.34 -12.59 10.30
CA ILE A 247 -20.92 -11.51 11.19
C ILE A 247 -19.47 -11.71 11.64
N VAL A 248 -18.70 -10.62 11.66
CA VAL A 248 -17.44 -10.49 12.39
C VAL A 248 -17.64 -9.41 13.46
N ARG A 249 -17.49 -9.79 14.73
CA ARG A 249 -17.61 -8.91 15.89
C ARG A 249 -16.27 -8.83 16.61
N PHE A 250 -15.93 -7.66 17.14
CA PHE A 250 -14.75 -7.50 17.97
C PHE A 250 -14.91 -6.32 18.93
N LYS A 251 -14.04 -6.24 19.93
CA LYS A 251 -13.94 -5.09 20.84
C LYS A 251 -12.72 -4.25 20.49
N ILE A 252 -12.91 -2.94 20.52
CA ILE A 252 -11.86 -1.95 20.39
C ILE A 252 -11.60 -1.40 21.79
N MET A 253 -10.36 -1.56 22.26
CA MET A 253 -9.92 -1.01 23.54
C MET A 253 -9.47 0.44 23.33
N HIS A 254 -10.07 1.38 24.04
CA HIS A 254 -9.65 2.77 24.07
C HIS A 254 -9.52 3.25 25.51
N ALA A 255 -8.28 3.49 25.94
CA ALA A 255 -7.94 3.67 27.36
C ALA A 255 -8.48 2.50 28.20
N ASP A 256 -9.62 2.68 28.86
CA ASP A 256 -10.26 1.68 29.72
C ASP A 256 -11.68 1.31 29.25
N GLU A 257 -12.14 1.85 28.12
CA GLU A 257 -13.45 1.56 27.54
C GLU A 257 -13.32 0.54 26.40
N ALA A 258 -14.23 -0.44 26.41
CA ALA A 258 -14.30 -1.46 25.38
C ALA A 258 -15.54 -1.22 24.50
N ILE A 259 -15.31 -0.73 23.29
CA ILE A 259 -16.37 -0.48 22.31
C ILE A 259 -16.56 -1.73 21.46
N THR A 260 -17.76 -2.29 21.46
CA THR A 260 -18.08 -3.44 20.61
C THR A 260 -18.46 -2.96 19.22
N THR A 261 -17.82 -3.51 18.19
CA THR A 261 -18.10 -3.22 16.79
C THR A 261 -18.37 -4.53 16.06
N ALA A 262 -19.33 -4.53 15.14
CA ALA A 262 -19.60 -5.69 14.31
C ALA A 262 -19.90 -5.29 12.86
N TYR A 263 -19.52 -6.18 11.95
CA TYR A 263 -19.73 -6.05 10.52
C TYR A 263 -20.34 -7.31 9.95
N THR A 264 -21.22 -7.14 8.98
CA THR A 264 -21.65 -8.23 8.10
C THR A 264 -20.87 -8.21 6.78
N LEU A 265 -20.40 -9.38 6.34
CA LEU A 265 -19.65 -9.54 5.09
C LEU A 265 -19.70 -10.99 4.59
N ARG A 266 -19.49 -11.16 3.28
CA ARG A 266 -19.58 -12.48 2.62
C ARG A 266 -18.52 -13.46 3.10
N GLU A 267 -17.26 -13.02 3.17
CA GLU A 267 -16.11 -13.86 3.54
C GLU A 267 -15.76 -13.77 5.04
N TYR A 268 -16.79 -13.65 5.89
CA TYR A 268 -16.64 -13.39 7.32
C TYR A 268 -15.69 -14.35 8.05
N VAL A 269 -15.66 -15.64 7.68
CA VAL A 269 -14.73 -16.63 8.27
C VAL A 269 -13.27 -16.35 7.90
N ALA A 270 -13.00 -16.14 6.60
CA ALA A 270 -11.65 -15.87 6.12
C ALA A 270 -11.13 -14.52 6.64
N PHE A 271 -11.99 -13.50 6.61
CA PHE A 271 -11.67 -12.18 7.14
C PHE A 271 -11.42 -12.22 8.65
N GLY A 272 -12.29 -12.86 9.43
CA GLY A 272 -12.12 -12.96 10.88
C GLY A 272 -10.87 -13.73 11.30
N ALA A 273 -10.50 -14.79 10.56
CA ALA A 273 -9.24 -15.50 10.75
C ALA A 273 -8.02 -14.60 10.44
N ALA A 274 -8.08 -13.85 9.33
CA ALA A 274 -7.03 -12.90 8.97
C ALA A 274 -6.90 -11.77 10.01
N LEU A 275 -8.02 -11.19 10.45
CA LEU A 275 -8.04 -10.15 11.48
C LEU A 275 -7.45 -10.67 12.80
N SER A 276 -7.82 -11.89 13.21
CA SER A 276 -7.29 -12.52 14.43
C SER A 276 -5.79 -12.74 14.37
N GLU A 277 -5.29 -13.28 13.26
CA GLU A 277 -3.85 -13.50 13.07
C GLU A 277 -3.08 -12.16 12.98
N ALA A 278 -3.64 -11.16 12.31
CA ALA A 278 -3.04 -9.84 12.20
C ALA A 278 -2.97 -9.13 13.57
N ALA A 279 -4.07 -9.15 14.34
CA ALA A 279 -4.14 -8.60 15.69
C ALA A 279 -3.16 -9.29 16.64
N LYS A 280 -3.11 -10.63 16.63
CA LYS A 280 -2.13 -11.40 17.40
C LYS A 280 -0.69 -10.97 17.08
N ARG A 281 -0.33 -10.92 15.79
CA ARG A 281 1.01 -10.51 15.36
C ARG A 281 1.32 -9.06 15.68
N SER A 282 0.30 -8.21 15.79
CA SER A 282 0.48 -6.81 16.18
C SER A 282 0.99 -6.65 17.62
N LEU A 283 0.84 -7.68 18.45
CA LEU A 283 1.31 -7.72 19.84
C LEU A 283 2.67 -8.43 19.99
N GLU A 284 3.12 -9.17 18.96
CA GLU A 284 4.38 -9.92 19.01
C GLU A 284 5.61 -8.99 18.92
N ASP A 285 6.63 -9.34 19.70
CA ASP A 285 7.97 -8.80 19.54
C ASP A 285 8.70 -9.44 18.35
N PRO A 286 9.52 -8.67 17.62
CA PRO A 286 10.27 -9.20 16.50
C PRO A 286 11.31 -10.23 16.99
N PRO A 287 11.58 -11.29 16.22
CA PRO A 287 12.58 -12.29 16.59
C PRO A 287 13.96 -11.64 16.75
N ILE A 288 14.64 -11.94 17.85
CA ILE A 288 16.02 -11.54 18.10
C ILE A 288 16.93 -12.53 17.36
N PHE A 289 17.61 -12.06 16.32
CA PHE A 289 18.63 -12.85 15.63
C PHE A 289 19.99 -12.56 16.26
N TYR A 290 20.50 -13.49 17.08
CA TYR A 290 21.91 -13.50 17.44
C TYR A 290 22.70 -13.85 16.18
N GLY A 291 23.39 -12.86 15.59
CA GLY A 291 24.31 -13.13 14.49
C GLY A 291 25.39 -14.08 14.98
N LYS A 292 25.68 -15.14 14.21
CA LYS A 292 26.95 -15.86 14.38
C LYS A 292 28.05 -14.80 14.25
N LYS A 293 28.84 -14.62 15.31
CA LYS A 293 30.13 -13.92 15.20
C LYS A 293 30.85 -14.60 14.05
N LYS A 294 31.23 -13.79 13.05
CA LYS A 294 32.21 -14.22 12.07
C LYS A 294 33.49 -14.27 12.89
N ASP A 295 34.01 -15.46 13.16
CA ASP A 295 35.36 -15.56 13.71
C ASP A 295 36.27 -14.84 12.71
N GLU A 296 36.92 -13.79 13.20
CA GLU A 296 38.00 -13.13 12.47
C GLU A 296 39.15 -14.14 12.48
N ASP A 297 39.28 -14.89 11.39
CA ASP A 297 40.47 -15.70 11.14
C ASP A 297 41.67 -14.75 11.02
N GLU A 298 42.65 -14.93 11.90
CA GLU A 298 43.99 -14.31 11.90
C GLU A 298 44.75 -14.50 10.58
#